data_AF-A0AAV9WR18-F1
#
_entry.id   AF-A0AAV9WR18-F1
#
_cell.length_a   1.000
_cell.length_b   1.000
_cell.length_c   1.000
_cell.angle_alpha   90.00
_cell.angle_beta   90.00
_cell.angle_gamma   90.00
#
_symmetry.space_group_name_H-M   'P 1'
#
loop_
_entity.id
_entity.type
_entity.pdbx_description
1 polymer ?
#
loop_
_entity_poly.entity_id
_entity_poly.type
_entity_poly.pdbx_seq_one_letter_code
_entity_poly.pdbx_strand_id
1 'polypeptide(L)'
;MRVHGWLLFICAVDTLILGLVIWFNTLDEITLISKAWDDVGPLVQTLLQEKFDCCGYLSHMQPMFDPDETCLDALVSSEAIGCRDPIIAFLDEFYKTIFTLLFGVVALDVVMFCFAAMVLEHRKVVRRWKRIDAKNAQTI
;
A
#
# COMPACT_ATOMS: atom_id res chain seq x y z
N MET A 1 -27.76 11.94 2.57
CA MET A 1 -26.84 11.81 1.42
C MET A 1 -25.69 12.81 1.40
N ARG A 2 -25.75 13.99 2.03
CA ARG A 2 -24.58 14.90 2.11
C ARG A 2 -23.39 14.25 2.83
N VAL A 3 -23.62 13.61 3.97
CA VAL A 3 -22.54 12.94 4.74
C VAL A 3 -21.87 11.81 3.97
N HIS A 4 -22.64 10.91 3.32
CA HIS A 4 -22.08 9.82 2.52
C HIS A 4 -21.21 10.31 1.34
N GLY A 5 -21.62 11.38 0.65
CA GLY A 5 -20.81 11.92 -0.45
C GLY A 5 -19.48 12.51 0.03
N TRP A 6 -19.49 13.21 1.17
CA TRP A 6 -18.26 13.73 1.79
C TRP A 6 -17.35 12.62 2.32
N LEU A 7 -17.92 11.57 2.93
CA LEU A 7 -17.15 10.44 3.45
C LEU A 7 -16.46 9.65 2.32
N LEU A 8 -17.16 9.41 1.21
CA LEU A 8 -16.57 8.76 0.03
C LEU A 8 -15.45 9.58 -0.58
N PHE A 9 -15.61 10.91 -0.63
CA PHE A 9 -14.57 11.79 -1.12
C PHE A 9 -13.32 11.76 -0.23
N ILE A 10 -13.48 11.80 1.09
CA ILE A 10 -12.37 11.70 2.04
C ILE A 10 -11.67 10.34 1.90
N CYS A 11 -12.41 9.23 1.83
CA CYS A 11 -11.85 7.89 1.64
C CYS A 11 -11.02 7.78 0.34
N ALA A 12 -11.55 8.30 -0.77
CA ALA A 12 -10.84 8.30 -2.05
C ALA A 12 -9.57 9.16 -2.03
N VAL A 13 -9.58 10.27 -1.28
CA VAL A 13 -8.40 11.14 -1.14
C VAL A 13 -7.35 10.50 -0.22
N ASP A 14 -7.75 9.97 0.94
CA ASP A 14 -6.84 9.33 1.89
C ASP A 14 -6.16 8.09 1.27
N THR A 15 -6.91 7.27 0.54
CA THR A 15 -6.36 6.09 -0.16
C THR A 15 -5.37 6.49 -1.26
N LEU A 16 -5.64 7.58 -2.00
CA LEU A 16 -4.71 8.12 -2.98
C LEU A 16 -3.42 8.65 -2.34
N ILE A 17 -3.55 9.38 -1.22
CA ILE A 17 -2.39 9.90 -0.47
C ILE A 17 -1.53 8.75 0.04
N LEU A 18 -2.14 7.73 0.66
CA LEU A 18 -1.42 6.55 1.14
C LEU A 18 -0.70 5.82 0.00
N GLY A 19 -1.36 5.65 -1.15
CA GLY A 19 -0.73 5.07 -2.33
C GLY A 19 0.50 5.85 -2.80
N LEU A 20 0.40 7.19 -2.85
CA LEU A 20 1.52 8.06 -3.22
C LEU A 20 2.67 8.00 -2.21
N VAL A 21 2.38 8.02 -0.91
CA VAL A 21 3.41 7.95 0.13
C VAL A 21 4.17 6.62 0.05
N ILE A 22 3.46 5.50 -0.08
CA ILE A 22 4.10 4.19 -0.22
C ILE A 22 4.93 4.15 -1.50
N TRP A 23 4.42 4.67 -2.62
CA TRP A 23 5.17 4.75 -3.88
C TRP A 23 6.49 5.52 -3.74
N PHE A 24 6.48 6.67 -3.08
CA PHE A 24 7.70 7.44 -2.82
C PHE A 24 8.69 6.64 -1.96
N ASN A 25 8.22 5.91 -0.96
CA ASN A 25 9.08 5.06 -0.14
C ASN A 25 9.66 3.88 -0.94
N THR A 26 8.94 3.35 -1.93
CA THR A 26 9.46 2.30 -2.84
C THR A 26 10.62 2.81 -3.70
N LEU A 27 10.63 4.09 -4.11
CA LEU A 27 11.76 4.67 -4.86
C LEU A 27 13.08 4.65 -4.06
N ASP A 28 12.98 4.81 -2.74
CA ASP A 28 14.13 4.85 -1.82
C ASP A 28 14.33 3.53 -1.04
N GLU A 29 13.66 2.46 -1.46
CA GLU A 29 13.56 1.18 -0.75
C GLU A 29 14.92 0.65 -0.26
N ILE A 30 15.93 0.69 -1.13
CA ILE A 30 17.28 0.22 -0.83
C ILE A 30 17.89 0.91 0.40
N THR A 31 17.68 2.22 0.52
CA THR A 31 18.25 3.03 1.61
C THR A 31 17.44 2.94 2.88
N LEU A 32 16.12 2.73 2.75
CA LEU A 32 15.22 2.56 3.87
C LEU A 32 15.48 1.22 4.55
N ILE A 33 15.60 0.15 3.76
CA ILE A 33 15.90 -1.19 4.26
C ILE A 33 17.29 -1.24 4.89
N SER A 34 18.29 -0.57 4.30
CA SER A 34 19.64 -0.58 4.89
C SER A 34 19.66 0.06 6.27
N LYS A 35 18.92 1.16 6.46
CA LYS A 35 18.79 1.81 7.77
C LYS A 35 17.98 0.95 8.74
N ALA A 36 16.92 0.31 8.26
CA ALA A 36 16.11 -0.57 9.08
C ALA A 36 16.95 -1.76 9.57
N TRP A 37 17.76 -2.37 8.70
CA TRP A 37 18.63 -3.49 9.04
C TRP A 37 19.51 -3.22 10.27
N ASP A 38 20.09 -2.02 10.35
CA ASP A 38 20.92 -1.61 11.49
C ASP A 38 20.12 -1.39 12.79
N ASP A 39 18.81 -1.15 12.69
CA ASP A 39 17.92 -0.83 13.82
C ASP A 39 17.21 -2.07 14.42
N VAL A 40 16.92 -3.11 13.61
CA VAL A 40 16.12 -4.27 14.05
C VAL A 40 16.81 -5.20 15.06
N GLY A 41 18.11 -5.05 15.29
CA GLY A 41 18.89 -5.83 16.26
C GLY A 41 19.21 -7.27 15.80
N PRO A 42 20.14 -7.96 16.48
CA PRO A 42 20.73 -9.22 16.01
C PRO A 42 19.74 -10.38 15.92
N LEU A 43 18.82 -10.49 16.89
CA LEU A 43 17.80 -11.56 16.90
C LEU A 43 16.92 -11.54 15.65
N VAL A 44 16.51 -10.36 15.19
CA VAL A 44 15.66 -10.24 14.00
C VAL A 44 16.46 -10.48 12.72
N GLN A 45 17.74 -10.09 12.71
CA GLN A 45 18.65 -10.36 11.58
C GLN A 45 18.84 -11.86 11.36
N THR A 46 19.11 -12.63 12.42
CA THR A 46 19.15 -14.11 12.46
C THR A 46 17.89 -14.74 11.87
N LEU A 47 16.70 -14.34 12.35
CA LEU A 47 15.43 -14.86 11.82
C LEU A 47 15.20 -14.52 10.35
N LEU A 48 15.65 -13.36 9.89
CA LEU A 48 15.58 -12.98 8.48
C LEU A 48 16.53 -13.84 7.63
N GLN A 49 17.72 -14.14 8.15
CA GLN A 49 18.72 -14.97 7.47
C GLN A 49 18.26 -16.42 7.33
N GLU A 50 17.63 -16.98 8.36
CA GLU A 50 16.99 -18.30 8.30
C GLU A 50 15.85 -18.32 7.27
N LYS A 51 15.03 -17.26 7.25
CA LYS A 51 13.86 -17.19 6.36
C LYS A 51 14.21 -17.03 4.87
N PHE A 52 15.25 -16.27 4.57
CA PHE A 52 15.64 -15.93 3.19
C PHE A 52 16.89 -16.69 2.71
N ASP A 53 17.43 -17.61 3.53
CA ASP A 53 18.61 -18.44 3.24
C ASP A 53 19.79 -17.61 2.70
N CYS A 54 20.10 -16.54 3.44
CA CYS A 54 21.05 -15.50 3.03
C CYS A 54 21.95 -15.10 4.20
N CYS A 55 23.13 -14.55 3.90
CA CYS A 55 24.13 -14.22 4.93
C CYS A 55 24.60 -12.76 4.81
N GLY A 56 24.38 -11.96 5.87
CA GLY A 56 24.78 -10.54 5.93
C GLY A 56 23.99 -9.63 4.99
N TYR A 57 24.09 -8.30 5.17
CA TYR A 57 23.29 -7.35 4.39
C TYR A 57 23.83 -7.15 2.97
N LEU A 58 25.05 -6.63 2.82
CA LEU A 58 25.70 -6.38 1.52
C LEU A 58 26.70 -7.47 1.12
N SER A 59 27.40 -8.04 2.09
CA SER A 59 28.35 -9.14 1.89
C SER A 59 28.68 -9.80 3.23
N HIS A 60 29.13 -11.04 3.17
CA HIS A 60 29.55 -11.87 4.31
C HIS A 60 30.77 -11.33 5.07
N MET A 61 31.43 -10.29 4.54
CA MET A 61 32.65 -9.71 5.09
C MET A 61 32.40 -8.52 6.03
N GLN A 62 31.14 -8.18 6.32
CA GLN A 62 30.83 -7.20 7.37
C GLN A 62 30.92 -7.87 8.75
N PRO A 63 31.74 -7.38 9.71
CA PRO A 63 32.12 -8.07 10.94
C PRO A 63 31.02 -8.07 12.04
N MET A 64 29.76 -8.20 11.65
CA MET A 64 28.58 -8.26 12.53
C MET A 64 27.66 -9.41 12.10
N PHE A 65 28.24 -10.56 11.77
CA PHE A 65 27.44 -11.77 11.64
C PHE A 65 27.52 -12.51 12.98
N ASP A 66 26.44 -12.49 13.75
CA ASP A 66 26.28 -13.45 14.85
C ASP A 66 26.08 -14.82 14.21
N PRO A 67 26.97 -15.80 14.45
CA PRO A 67 26.89 -17.11 13.81
C PRO A 67 25.56 -17.79 14.13
N ASP A 68 24.93 -18.28 13.08
CA ASP A 68 23.56 -18.78 13.11
C ASP A 68 23.44 -20.08 12.30
N GLU A 69 22.31 -20.79 12.38
CA GLU A 69 22.18 -22.14 11.78
C GLU A 69 22.39 -22.17 10.25
N THR A 70 22.11 -21.07 9.54
CA THR A 70 22.32 -20.96 8.07
C THR A 70 23.72 -20.51 7.68
N CYS A 71 24.36 -19.66 8.50
CA CYS A 71 25.68 -19.12 8.23
C CYS A 71 26.65 -19.60 9.31
N LEU A 72 26.98 -20.88 9.22
CA LEU A 72 27.76 -21.63 10.20
C LEU A 72 29.24 -21.20 10.26
N ASP A 73 29.83 -20.91 9.09
CA ASP A 73 31.27 -20.64 8.94
C ASP A 73 31.55 -19.61 7.84
N ALA A 74 32.65 -18.86 8.00
CA ALA A 74 33.10 -17.82 7.05
C ALA A 74 33.32 -18.34 5.61
N LEU A 75 33.56 -19.64 5.45
CA LEU A 75 33.76 -20.28 4.15
C LEU A 75 32.43 -20.60 3.45
N VAL A 76 31.43 -21.08 4.19
CA VAL A 76 30.08 -21.35 3.66
C VAL A 76 29.36 -20.03 3.37
N SER A 77 29.53 -19.05 4.25
CA SER A 77 28.97 -17.72 4.00
C SER A 77 29.63 -17.05 2.80
N SER A 78 30.92 -17.26 2.51
CA SER A 78 31.58 -16.64 1.35
C SER A 78 31.01 -16.99 -0.04
N GLU A 79 30.28 -18.10 -0.15
CA GLU A 79 29.56 -18.49 -1.38
C GLU A 79 28.06 -18.15 -1.34
N ALA A 80 27.54 -17.68 -0.21
CA ALA A 80 26.15 -17.33 -0.04
C ALA A 80 25.82 -16.01 -0.76
N ILE A 81 24.53 -15.70 -0.89
CA ILE A 81 24.07 -14.42 -1.45
C ILE A 81 23.78 -13.47 -0.27
N GLY A 82 24.06 -12.18 -0.44
CA GLY A 82 23.69 -11.16 0.56
C GLY A 82 22.18 -11.02 0.69
N CYS A 83 21.66 -10.79 1.90
CA CYS A 83 20.23 -10.73 2.18
C CYS A 83 19.49 -9.57 1.51
N ARG A 84 20.20 -8.53 1.07
CA ARG A 84 19.62 -7.35 0.44
C ARG A 84 18.73 -7.70 -0.76
N ASP A 85 19.25 -8.47 -1.71
CA ASP A 85 18.55 -8.74 -2.97
C ASP A 85 17.30 -9.64 -2.81
N PRO A 86 17.32 -10.75 -2.05
CA PRO A 86 16.10 -11.54 -1.80
C PRO A 86 15.06 -10.77 -0.97
N ILE A 87 15.47 -9.93 -0.03
CA ILE A 87 14.56 -9.07 0.74
C ILE A 87 13.86 -8.06 -0.17
N ILE A 88 14.62 -7.35 -1.02
CA ILE A 88 14.05 -6.38 -1.98
C ILE A 88 13.12 -7.09 -2.97
N ALA A 89 13.50 -8.27 -3.48
CA ALA A 89 12.65 -9.03 -4.40
C ALA A 89 11.29 -9.40 -3.77
N PHE A 90 11.30 -9.82 -2.51
CA PHE A 90 10.08 -10.11 -1.76
C PHE A 90 9.21 -8.85 -1.56
N LEU A 91 9.83 -7.74 -1.18
CA LEU A 91 9.15 -6.46 -0.97
C LEU A 91 8.53 -5.92 -2.27
N ASP A 92 9.24 -5.98 -3.39
CA ASP A 92 8.73 -5.57 -4.70
C ASP A 92 7.47 -6.37 -5.11
N GLU A 93 7.47 -7.70 -4.91
CA GLU A 93 6.28 -8.53 -5.17
C GLU A 93 5.11 -8.18 -4.23
N PHE A 94 5.41 -7.96 -2.95
CA PHE A 94 4.43 -7.55 -1.96
C PHE A 94 3.81 -6.18 -2.30
N TYR A 95 4.63 -5.20 -2.68
CA TYR A 95 4.18 -3.87 -3.07
C TYR A 95 3.33 -3.91 -4.34
N LYS A 96 3.72 -4.69 -5.36
CA LYS A 96 2.90 -4.89 -6.57
C LYS A 96 1.49 -5.39 -6.24
N THR A 97 1.39 -6.35 -5.33
CA THR A 97 0.10 -6.91 -4.90
C THR A 97 -0.74 -5.88 -4.15
N ILE A 98 -0.16 -5.19 -3.17
CA ILE A 98 -0.86 -4.17 -2.38
C ILE A 98 -1.30 -2.99 -3.23
N PHE A 99 -0.45 -2.50 -4.14
CA PHE A 99 -0.82 -1.41 -5.03
C PHE A 99 -2.01 -1.78 -5.91
N THR A 100 -2.04 -3.00 -6.44
CA THR A 100 -3.17 -3.49 -7.24
C THR A 100 -4.47 -3.49 -6.42
N LEU A 101 -4.43 -3.96 -5.17
CA LEU A 101 -5.58 -3.97 -4.28
C LEU A 101 -6.06 -2.55 -3.93
N LEU A 102 -5.13 -1.65 -3.57
CA LEU A 102 -5.45 -0.27 -3.22
C LEU A 102 -6.06 0.50 -4.40
N PHE A 103 -5.47 0.41 -5.59
CA PHE A 103 -6.04 1.03 -6.79
C PHE A 103 -7.40 0.42 -7.17
N GLY A 104 -7.60 -0.87 -6.91
CA GLY A 104 -8.91 -1.51 -7.06
C GLY A 104 -9.99 -0.92 -6.15
N VAL A 105 -9.65 -0.64 -4.88
CA VAL A 105 -10.57 0.02 -3.93
C VAL A 105 -10.87 1.44 -4.36
N VAL A 106 -9.87 2.22 -4.78
CA VAL A 106 -10.07 3.59 -5.30
C VAL A 106 -11.02 3.59 -6.50
N ALA A 107 -10.88 2.64 -7.42
CA ALA A 107 -11.78 2.52 -8.56
C ALA A 107 -13.24 2.25 -8.12
N LEU A 108 -13.43 1.40 -7.11
CA LEU A 108 -14.74 1.11 -6.53
C LEU A 108 -15.36 2.35 -5.88
N ASP A 109 -14.56 3.13 -5.14
CA ASP A 109 -15.00 4.39 -4.52
C ASP A 109 -15.48 5.40 -5.57
N VAL A 110 -14.77 5.53 -6.69
CA VAL A 110 -15.17 6.40 -7.81
C VAL A 110 -16.50 5.95 -8.41
N VAL A 111 -16.68 4.64 -8.63
CA VAL A 111 -17.94 4.08 -9.13
C VAL A 111 -19.09 4.36 -8.17
N MET A 112 -18.91 4.11 -6.87
CA MET A 112 -19.91 4.42 -5.85
C MET A 112 -20.23 5.92 -5.78
N PHE A 113 -19.23 6.78 -5.94
CA PHE A 113 -19.42 8.22 -6.01
C PHE A 113 -20.26 8.63 -7.23
N CYS A 114 -19.99 8.07 -8.41
CA CYS A 114 -20.80 8.29 -9.61
C CYS A 114 -22.26 7.88 -9.41
N PHE A 115 -22.50 6.70 -8.82
CA PHE A 115 -23.87 6.26 -8.48
C PHE A 115 -24.57 7.23 -7.52
N ALA A 116 -23.88 7.68 -6.47
CA ALA A 116 -24.43 8.65 -5.53
C ALA A 116 -24.77 9.98 -6.23
N ALA A 117 -23.93 10.46 -7.14
CA ALA A 117 -24.17 11.68 -7.92
C ALA A 117 -25.39 11.54 -8.84
N MET A 118 -25.52 10.42 -9.57
CA MET A 118 -26.68 10.14 -10.42
C MET A 118 -27.99 10.13 -9.62
N VAL A 119 -28.00 9.46 -8.47
CA VAL A 119 -29.20 9.41 -7.60
C VAL A 119 -29.55 10.80 -7.07
N LEU A 120 -28.56 11.62 -6.68
CA LEU A 120 -28.80 12.99 -6.23
C LEU A 120 -29.43 13.84 -7.32
N GLU A 121 -28.93 13.77 -8.55
CA GLU A 121 -29.47 14.52 -9.67
C GLU A 121 -30.88 14.05 -10.03
N HIS A 122 -31.11 12.74 -10.10
CA HIS A 122 -32.44 12.18 -10.32
C HIS A 122 -33.45 12.68 -9.28
N ARG A 123 -33.09 12.71 -7.99
CA ARG A 123 -33.97 13.25 -6.94
C ARG A 123 -34.26 14.73 -7.09
N LYS A 124 -33.30 15.54 -7.56
CA LYS A 124 -33.53 16.97 -7.84
C LYS A 124 -34.49 17.16 -9.01
N VAL A 125 -34.31 16.40 -10.09
CA VAL A 125 -35.19 16.43 -11.27
C VAL A 125 -36.62 16.05 -10.87
N VAL A 126 -36.82 14.96 -10.13
CA VAL A 126 -38.15 14.56 -9.63
C VAL A 126 -38.78 15.63 -8.73
N ARG A 127 -38.01 16.27 -7.84
CA ARG A 127 -38.52 17.37 -6.99
C ARG A 127 -38.92 18.60 -7.82
N ARG A 128 -38.20 18.88 -8.90
CA ARG A 128 -38.53 19.96 -9.83
C ARG A 128 -39.84 19.68 -10.54
N TRP A 129 -40.04 18.47 -11.08
CA TRP A 129 -41.29 18.07 -11.73
C TRP A 129 -42.49 18.19 -10.80
N LYS A 130 -42.39 17.67 -9.56
CA LYS A 130 -43.45 17.83 -8.55
C LYS A 130 -43.83 19.28 -8.27
N ARG A 131 -42.86 20.20 -8.32
CA ARG A 131 -43.11 21.65 -8.13
C ARG A 131 -43.82 22.27 -9.33
N ILE A 132 -43.56 21.79 -10.54
CA ILE A 132 -44.25 22.25 -11.76
C ILE A 132 -45.70 21.74 -11.73
N ASP A 133 -45.91 20.46 -11.42
CA ASP A 133 -47.26 19.87 -11.35
C ASP A 133 -48.13 20.57 -10.31
N ALA A 134 -47.58 20.89 -9.14
CA ALA A 134 -48.30 21.63 -8.10
C ALA A 134 -48.73 23.04 -8.53
N LYS A 135 -47.95 23.71 -9.39
CA LYS A 135 -48.32 25.01 -9.96
C LYS A 135 -49.41 24.86 -11.03
N ASN A 136 -49.29 23.86 -11.90
CA ASN A 136 -50.25 23.62 -12.97
C ASN A 136 -51.65 23.25 -12.43
N ALA A 137 -51.72 22.54 -11.30
CA ALA A 137 -52.97 22.17 -10.65
C ALA A 137 -53.73 23.34 -10.01
N GLN A 138 -53.08 24.50 -9.77
CA GLN A 138 -53.72 25.69 -9.17
C GLN A 138 -54.29 26.67 -10.21
N THR A 139 -53.94 26.50 -11.49
CA THR A 139 -54.36 27.38 -12.61
C THR A 139 -55.59 26.87 -13.38
N ILE A 140 -56.28 25.84 -12.86
CA ILE A 140 -57.58 25.35 -13.34
C ILE A 140 -58.59 25.61 -12.23
#